data_AF-A0A6N8BIT4-F1
#
_entry.id   AF-A0A6N8BIT4-F1
#
_cell.length_a   1.000
_cell.length_b   1.000
_cell.length_c   1.000
_cell.angle_alpha   90.00
_cell.angle_beta   90.00
_cell.angle_gamma   90.00
#
_symmetry.space_group_name_H-M   'P 1'
#
loop_
_entity.id
_entity.type
_entity.pdbx_description
1 polymer ?
#
loop_
_entity_poly.entity_id
_entity_poly.type
_entity_poly.pdbx_seq_one_letter_code
_entity_poly.pdbx_strand_id
1 'polypeptide(L)'
;MSKIFIMSSVHFWHDNRIFYRQARSLVRQYQVEIHALGLSGVKNVEGITVVGLPKGRRAGRPLLWLRLLWRGLRSRAEFVHFHDPELIFIGLIIKYITNKQVIYDVHEDYSLTLRHKQWLPARFRLPLARMFGWMEKVMAGRLDAVVAATPAIAKNFTNTTIVSVCNFPPPDVIQPKVIKDYFHRDSTFTAAYIGVLSEARGIVDLLEALKLTRGVRLVLAGHFADSALKRIVLEQASRNDNLIYLGVLPPEEIPGLLDSVDAGLACLHPLPNHLSSLPLKMFEYMAAGLPVLVSSFPLWEDIVLGNGCGITVQPGDCRAIAEALQKLAAAPDLCRRLGKNGRKAWTSQYNWVREEKKLLALYGNLGGIGYEPYQPHQASYFPVYPLNPRTCCQIILEQKTQLVPPVLIHFEPLVKREICLKKIIRAGPGIVVIEGFISKTIVYKSLNCCRDVADEVIVDEFPFQGVIQRDDANEGDVFVPDGMEVLALISGELNNYNKDGTLAFELREKLIVNICVKKQVLMQAVHP
;
A
#
# COMPACT_ATOMS: atom_id res chain seq x y z
N MET A 1 -30.16 -1.44 -6.11
CA MET A 1 -29.07 -2.15 -5.41
C MET A 1 -29.14 -1.82 -3.94
N SER A 2 -29.20 -2.83 -3.07
CA SER A 2 -29.17 -2.65 -1.62
C SER A 2 -27.91 -1.90 -1.19
N LYS A 3 -28.03 -1.05 -0.16
CA LYS A 3 -26.95 -0.18 0.30
C LYS A 3 -26.42 -0.62 1.67
N ILE A 4 -25.10 -0.61 1.82
CA ILE A 4 -24.37 -0.93 3.05
C ILE A 4 -23.69 0.34 3.58
N PHE A 5 -23.93 0.63 4.85
CA PHE A 5 -23.27 1.71 5.58
C PHE A 5 -22.23 1.11 6.53
N ILE A 6 -20.95 1.27 6.20
CA ILE A 6 -19.82 0.84 7.00
C ILE A 6 -19.35 2.01 7.86
N MET A 7 -19.12 1.80 9.16
CA MET A 7 -18.64 2.86 10.05
C MET A 7 -17.53 2.44 11.01
N SER A 8 -16.59 3.35 11.24
CA SER A 8 -15.60 3.24 12.31
C SER A 8 -15.21 4.61 12.88
N SER A 9 -15.02 4.69 14.19
CA SER A 9 -14.45 5.82 14.94
C SER A 9 -12.96 5.67 15.27
N VAL A 10 -12.34 4.51 14.97
CA VAL A 10 -10.93 4.24 15.29
C VAL A 10 -10.08 4.00 14.05
N HIS A 11 -10.61 3.27 13.07
CA HIS A 11 -9.89 2.87 11.89
C HIS A 11 -9.88 3.97 10.83
N PHE A 12 -8.80 4.01 10.05
CA PHE A 12 -8.74 4.86 8.86
C PHE A 12 -9.59 4.25 7.74
N TRP A 13 -10.04 5.10 6.83
CA TRP A 13 -10.86 4.64 5.70
C TRP A 13 -10.15 3.64 4.78
N HIS A 14 -8.82 3.61 4.75
CA HIS A 14 -8.00 2.67 3.96
C HIS A 14 -7.46 1.51 4.82
N ASP A 15 -8.16 1.14 5.88
CA ASP A 15 -7.82 -0.03 6.69
C ASP A 15 -7.85 -1.32 5.84
N ASN A 16 -6.90 -2.22 6.09
CA ASN A 16 -6.73 -3.46 5.31
C ASN A 16 -8.01 -4.32 5.33
N ARG A 17 -8.62 -4.50 6.51
CA ARG A 17 -9.82 -5.33 6.67
C ARG A 17 -11.07 -4.62 6.16
N ILE A 18 -11.21 -3.34 6.46
CA ILE A 18 -12.42 -2.58 6.12
C ILE A 18 -12.48 -2.31 4.62
N PHE A 19 -11.49 -1.60 4.07
CA PHE A 19 -11.53 -1.16 2.68
C PHE A 19 -11.04 -2.22 1.71
N TYR A 20 -9.77 -2.63 1.86
CA TYR A 20 -9.09 -3.48 0.87
C TYR A 20 -9.61 -4.92 0.81
N ARG A 21 -10.46 -5.30 1.77
CA ARG A 21 -11.04 -6.65 1.89
C ARG A 21 -12.55 -6.57 1.81
N GLN A 22 -13.22 -6.14 2.89
CA GLN A 22 -14.66 -6.23 2.98
C GLN A 22 -15.37 -5.30 2.01
N ALA A 23 -15.07 -4.00 1.99
CA ALA A 23 -15.77 -3.04 1.14
C ALA A 23 -15.57 -3.33 -0.35
N ARG A 24 -14.33 -3.66 -0.79
CA ARG A 24 -14.04 -4.07 -2.16
C ARG A 24 -14.75 -5.35 -2.59
N SER A 25 -14.96 -6.28 -1.67
CA SER A 25 -15.78 -7.46 -1.92
C SER A 25 -17.26 -7.12 -2.05
N LEU A 26 -17.77 -6.28 -1.14
CA LEU A 26 -19.18 -5.93 -1.06
C LEU A 26 -19.65 -5.01 -2.21
N VAL A 27 -18.79 -4.11 -2.71
CA VAL A 27 -19.17 -3.15 -3.78
C VAL A 27 -19.55 -3.83 -5.10
N ARG A 28 -19.19 -5.11 -5.25
CA ARG A 28 -19.56 -5.94 -6.42
C ARG A 28 -21.05 -6.26 -6.49
N GLN A 29 -21.74 -6.26 -5.35
CA GLN A 29 -23.17 -6.63 -5.25
C GLN A 29 -24.03 -5.55 -4.57
N TYR A 30 -23.39 -4.62 -3.84
CA TYR A 30 -24.05 -3.62 -3.01
C TYR A 30 -23.51 -2.22 -3.30
N GLN A 31 -24.31 -1.20 -3.03
CA GLN A 31 -23.79 0.16 -2.90
C GLN A 31 -23.10 0.29 -1.54
N VAL A 32 -21.81 0.60 -1.51
CA VAL A 32 -21.04 0.66 -0.25
C VAL A 32 -20.65 2.11 0.08
N GLU A 33 -20.96 2.50 1.31
CA GLU A 33 -20.55 3.80 1.88
C GLU A 33 -19.77 3.57 3.18
N ILE A 34 -18.58 4.17 3.32
CA ILE A 34 -17.69 4.05 4.47
C ILE A 34 -17.58 5.40 5.19
N HIS A 35 -17.75 5.41 6.52
CA HIS A 35 -17.49 6.54 7.40
C HIS A 35 -16.38 6.18 8.37
N ALA A 36 -15.17 6.68 8.14
CA ALA A 36 -13.99 6.29 8.90
C ALA A 36 -13.00 7.46 9.01
N LEU A 37 -11.98 7.32 9.86
CA LEU A 37 -11.02 8.40 10.09
C LEU A 37 -10.17 8.73 8.84
N GLY A 38 -9.79 9.99 8.76
CA GLY A 38 -8.97 10.51 7.66
C GLY A 38 -9.81 10.94 6.46
N LEU A 39 -9.14 11.42 5.40
CA LEU A 39 -9.73 12.05 4.22
C LEU A 39 -10.52 13.34 4.54
N SER A 40 -10.32 14.40 3.75
CA SER A 40 -11.15 15.61 3.85
C SER A 40 -12.33 15.50 2.88
N GLY A 41 -13.55 15.52 3.41
CA GLY A 41 -14.78 15.51 2.60
C GLY A 41 -15.27 14.12 2.20
N VAL A 42 -15.96 14.06 1.06
CA VAL A 42 -16.50 12.83 0.46
C VAL A 42 -15.74 12.54 -0.84
N LYS A 43 -15.31 11.31 -1.04
CA LYS A 43 -14.74 10.85 -2.32
C LYS A 43 -15.31 9.51 -2.72
N ASN A 44 -15.40 9.26 -4.02
CA ASN A 44 -15.62 7.93 -4.55
C ASN A 44 -14.25 7.29 -4.84
N VAL A 45 -14.00 6.10 -4.29
CA VAL A 45 -12.76 5.34 -4.49
C VAL A 45 -13.16 3.92 -4.88
N GLU A 46 -12.82 3.50 -6.11
CA GLU A 46 -13.18 2.16 -6.64
C GLU A 46 -14.70 1.84 -6.54
N GLY A 47 -15.56 2.83 -6.79
CA GLY A 47 -17.02 2.67 -6.68
C GLY A 47 -17.55 2.77 -5.25
N ILE A 48 -16.68 2.86 -4.25
CA ILE A 48 -17.05 2.97 -2.83
C ILE A 48 -17.12 4.45 -2.43
N THR A 49 -18.21 4.85 -1.78
CA THR A 49 -18.35 6.21 -1.27
C THR A 49 -17.66 6.31 0.08
N VAL A 50 -16.54 7.04 0.16
CA VAL A 50 -15.78 7.25 1.38
C VAL A 50 -16.05 8.64 1.92
N VAL A 51 -16.52 8.68 3.17
CA VAL A 51 -16.80 9.91 3.90
C VAL A 51 -15.82 10.03 5.05
N GLY A 52 -14.95 11.03 4.95
CA GLY A 52 -13.90 11.24 5.92
C GLY A 52 -14.40 11.81 7.26
N LEU A 53 -13.90 11.24 8.35
CA LEU A 53 -14.13 11.73 9.72
C LEU A 53 -12.87 12.40 10.26
N PRO A 54 -13.02 13.51 11.02
CA PRO A 54 -11.88 14.26 11.51
C PRO A 54 -11.06 13.42 12.50
N LYS A 55 -9.73 13.49 12.35
CA LYS A 55 -8.81 12.90 13.31
C LYS A 55 -8.79 13.76 14.57
N GLY A 56 -9.09 13.17 15.72
CA GLY A 56 -9.12 13.85 17.01
C GLY A 56 -8.45 13.06 18.13
N ARG A 57 -8.33 13.70 19.31
CA ARG A 57 -7.89 13.02 20.54
C ARG A 57 -8.97 12.01 20.98
N ARG A 58 -8.57 10.96 21.73
CA ARG A 58 -9.49 9.92 22.22
C ARG A 58 -10.71 10.49 22.97
N ALA A 59 -10.53 11.57 23.73
CA ALA A 59 -11.60 12.25 24.46
C ALA A 59 -12.69 12.86 23.56
N GLY A 60 -12.39 13.14 22.29
CA GLY A 60 -13.36 13.66 21.32
C GLY A 60 -14.20 12.59 20.62
N ARG A 61 -13.93 11.30 20.86
CA ARG A 61 -14.66 10.19 20.21
C ARG A 61 -16.17 10.17 20.46
N PRO A 62 -16.71 10.53 21.63
CA PRO A 62 -18.15 10.59 21.82
C PRO A 62 -18.88 11.47 20.81
N LEU A 63 -18.28 12.59 20.39
CA LEU A 63 -18.85 13.45 19.34
C LEU A 63 -18.87 12.75 17.97
N LEU A 64 -17.83 11.95 17.67
CA LEU A 64 -17.80 11.12 16.47
C LEU A 64 -18.89 10.03 16.53
N TRP A 65 -19.13 9.43 17.69
CA TRP A 65 -20.18 8.43 17.87
C TRP A 65 -21.57 9.02 17.62
N LEU A 66 -21.85 10.21 18.15
CA LEU A 66 -23.10 10.94 17.88
C LEU A 66 -23.25 11.29 16.40
N ARG A 67 -22.16 11.70 15.74
CA ARG A 67 -22.16 11.96 14.30
C ARG A 67 -22.44 10.68 13.50
N LEU A 68 -21.81 9.57 13.87
CA LEU A 68 -22.04 8.26 13.24
C LEU A 68 -23.46 7.77 13.46
N LEU A 69 -24.01 7.94 14.67
CA LEU A 69 -25.42 7.65 14.97
C LEU A 69 -26.35 8.45 14.06
N TRP A 70 -26.18 9.77 14.02
CA TRP A 70 -27.01 10.66 13.21
C TRP A 70 -26.98 10.31 11.72
N ARG A 71 -25.81 9.92 11.21
CA ARG A 71 -25.64 9.48 9.81
C ARG A 71 -26.21 8.08 9.57
N GLY A 72 -26.01 7.14 10.49
CA GLY A 72 -26.58 5.80 10.43
C GLY A 72 -28.10 5.84 10.41
N LEU A 73 -28.73 6.66 11.26
CA LEU A 73 -30.18 6.86 11.30
C LEU A 73 -30.74 7.50 10.02
N ARG A 74 -30.04 8.47 9.43
CA ARG A 74 -30.45 9.13 8.16
C ARG A 74 -30.11 8.34 6.90
N SER A 75 -29.19 7.38 6.99
CA SER A 75 -28.76 6.60 5.84
C SER A 75 -29.93 5.80 5.28
N ARG A 76 -30.01 5.67 3.96
CA ARG A 76 -30.94 4.74 3.29
C ARG A 76 -30.40 3.31 3.20
N ALA A 77 -29.29 3.02 3.86
CA ALA A 77 -28.71 1.67 3.89
C ALA A 77 -29.65 0.65 4.56
N GLU A 78 -29.71 -0.54 4.00
CA GLU A 78 -30.40 -1.70 4.59
C GLU A 78 -29.53 -2.35 5.67
N PHE A 79 -28.21 -2.30 5.48
CA PHE A 79 -27.22 -2.88 6.38
C PHE A 79 -26.33 -1.80 6.99
N VAL A 80 -26.06 -1.93 8.29
CA VAL A 80 -25.07 -1.14 9.02
C VAL A 80 -24.01 -2.07 9.55
N HIS A 81 -22.76 -1.86 9.17
CA HIS A 81 -21.62 -2.70 9.54
C HIS A 81 -20.57 -1.84 10.27
N PHE A 82 -20.25 -2.15 11.52
CA PHE A 82 -19.30 -1.35 12.29
C PHE A 82 -18.19 -2.19 12.91
N HIS A 83 -17.03 -1.57 13.16
CA HIS A 83 -15.80 -2.28 13.51
C HIS A 83 -15.30 -2.03 14.93
N ASP A 84 -15.84 -1.04 15.64
CA ASP A 84 -15.33 -0.66 16.96
C ASP A 84 -16.28 -1.12 18.08
N PRO A 85 -15.78 -1.73 19.16
CA PRO A 85 -16.63 -2.20 20.26
C PRO A 85 -17.37 -1.04 20.96
N GLU A 86 -16.79 0.15 20.98
CA GLU A 86 -17.42 1.37 21.50
C GLU A 86 -18.70 1.78 20.73
N LEU A 87 -18.85 1.32 19.49
CA LEU A 87 -20.03 1.59 18.66
C LEU A 87 -21.15 0.57 18.86
N ILE A 88 -20.98 -0.49 19.67
CA ILE A 88 -22.03 -1.49 19.87
C ILE A 88 -23.34 -0.84 20.36
N PHE A 89 -23.25 0.11 21.28
CA PHE A 89 -24.43 0.83 21.77
C PHE A 89 -25.09 1.68 20.67
N ILE A 90 -24.29 2.30 19.82
CA ILE A 90 -24.76 3.06 18.65
C ILE A 90 -25.45 2.13 17.65
N GLY A 91 -24.88 0.95 17.40
CA GLY A 91 -25.45 -0.08 16.56
C GLY A 91 -26.81 -0.56 17.08
N LEU A 92 -26.95 -0.79 18.39
CA LEU A 92 -28.23 -1.16 19.00
C LEU A 92 -29.28 -0.06 18.86
N ILE A 93 -28.91 1.21 19.08
CA ILE A 93 -29.83 2.33 18.88
C ILE A 93 -30.32 2.36 17.42
N ILE A 94 -29.42 2.22 16.45
CA ILE A 94 -29.80 2.18 15.04
C ILE A 94 -30.75 1.01 14.76
N LYS A 95 -30.43 -0.19 15.27
CA LYS A 95 -31.26 -1.39 15.12
C LYS A 95 -32.67 -1.25 15.69
N TYR A 96 -32.84 -0.60 16.84
CA TYR A 96 -34.16 -0.51 17.48
C TYR A 96 -34.98 0.69 17.01
N ILE A 97 -34.33 1.74 16.50
CA ILE A 97 -35.02 2.92 15.92
C ILE A 97 -35.36 2.70 14.44
N THR A 98 -34.63 1.82 13.75
CA THR A 98 -34.77 1.59 12.31
C THR A 98 -34.88 0.10 12.01
N ASN A 99 -35.48 -0.29 10.88
CA ASN A 99 -35.54 -1.70 10.47
C ASN A 99 -34.26 -2.19 9.76
N LYS A 100 -33.09 -1.62 10.10
CA LYS A 100 -31.81 -1.96 9.46
C LYS A 100 -31.20 -3.19 10.11
N GLN A 101 -30.54 -4.01 9.30
CA GLN A 101 -29.73 -5.12 9.77
C GLN A 101 -28.37 -4.59 10.25
N VAL A 102 -28.02 -4.84 11.51
CA VAL A 102 -26.82 -4.31 12.13
C VAL A 102 -25.81 -5.42 12.44
N ILE A 103 -24.61 -5.25 11.90
CA ILE A 103 -23.51 -6.21 11.91
C ILE A 103 -22.34 -5.60 12.68
N TYR A 104 -21.83 -6.35 13.65
CA TYR A 104 -20.62 -5.98 14.39
C TYR A 104 -19.42 -6.81 13.93
N ASP A 105 -18.33 -6.15 13.53
CA ASP A 105 -17.07 -6.80 13.18
C ASP A 105 -16.03 -6.67 14.29
N VAL A 106 -15.52 -7.80 14.77
CA VAL A 106 -14.59 -7.91 15.88
C VAL A 106 -13.20 -8.24 15.37
N HIS A 107 -12.28 -7.29 15.49
CA HIS A 107 -10.91 -7.43 14.97
C HIS A 107 -9.98 -8.21 15.92
N GLU A 108 -10.20 -8.09 17.23
CA GLU A 108 -9.37 -8.67 18.29
C GLU A 108 -10.21 -9.05 19.51
N ASP A 109 -9.65 -9.87 20.41
CA ASP A 109 -10.27 -10.09 21.72
C ASP A 109 -9.95 -8.91 22.65
N TYR A 110 -10.80 -7.88 22.61
CA TYR A 110 -10.63 -6.65 23.38
C TYR A 110 -10.60 -6.90 24.90
N SER A 111 -11.29 -7.95 25.37
CA SER A 111 -11.29 -8.34 26.78
C SER A 111 -9.93 -8.86 27.21
N LEU A 112 -9.26 -9.65 26.38
CA LEU A 112 -7.87 -10.06 26.60
C LEU A 112 -6.92 -8.87 26.47
N THR A 113 -7.09 -8.00 25.47
CA THR A 113 -6.25 -6.80 25.29
C THR A 113 -6.29 -5.89 26.52
N LEU A 114 -7.47 -5.68 27.12
CA LEU A 114 -7.64 -4.83 28.31
C LEU A 114 -6.86 -5.32 29.52
N ARG A 115 -6.64 -6.64 29.66
CA ARG A 115 -5.89 -7.21 30.79
C ARG A 115 -4.42 -6.79 30.80
N HIS A 116 -3.87 -6.36 29.67
CA HIS A 116 -2.45 -6.06 29.49
C HIS A 116 -2.18 -4.59 29.15
N LYS A 117 -3.20 -3.71 29.18
CA LYS A 117 -2.99 -2.28 28.95
C LYS A 117 -2.29 -1.62 30.15
N GLN A 118 -1.05 -1.19 29.91
CA GLN A 118 -0.17 -0.61 30.93
C GLN A 118 -0.71 0.68 31.57
N TRP A 119 -1.51 1.47 30.84
CA TRP A 119 -2.11 2.71 31.34
C TRP A 119 -3.19 2.50 32.41
N LEU A 120 -3.73 1.27 32.55
CA LEU A 120 -4.72 0.96 33.57
C LEU A 120 -4.03 0.38 34.82
N PRO A 121 -4.35 0.84 36.04
CA PRO A 121 -3.75 0.27 37.26
C PRO A 121 -4.06 -1.22 37.39
N ALA A 122 -3.07 -2.02 37.80
CA ALA A 122 -3.15 -3.49 37.80
C ALA A 122 -4.40 -4.05 38.50
N ARG A 123 -4.77 -3.47 39.65
CA ARG A 123 -5.96 -3.87 40.44
C ARG A 123 -7.29 -3.74 39.70
N PHE A 124 -7.38 -2.88 38.69
CA PHE A 124 -8.61 -2.66 37.92
C PHE A 124 -8.64 -3.40 36.58
N ARG A 125 -7.52 -3.95 36.11
CA ARG A 125 -7.42 -4.60 34.79
C ARG A 125 -8.37 -5.79 34.66
N LEU A 126 -8.36 -6.70 35.62
CA LEU A 126 -9.16 -7.91 35.55
C LEU A 126 -10.67 -7.67 35.74
N PRO A 127 -11.12 -6.88 36.74
CA PRO A 127 -12.55 -6.53 36.86
C PRO A 127 -13.07 -5.79 35.63
N LEU A 128 -12.34 -4.79 35.14
CA LEU A 128 -12.78 -4.00 33.99
C LEU A 128 -12.81 -4.82 32.71
N ALA A 129 -11.80 -5.67 32.48
CA ALA A 129 -11.78 -6.59 31.34
C ALA A 129 -12.95 -7.59 31.37
N ARG A 130 -13.29 -8.13 32.55
CA ARG A 130 -14.43 -9.04 32.70
C ARG A 130 -15.76 -8.34 32.45
N MET A 131 -15.94 -7.14 33.05
CA MET A 131 -17.13 -6.33 32.85
C MET A 131 -17.31 -5.97 31.38
N PHE A 132 -16.25 -5.47 30.73
CA PHE A 132 -16.25 -5.12 29.31
C PHE A 132 -16.60 -6.33 28.44
N GLY A 133 -15.94 -7.48 28.65
CA GLY A 133 -16.21 -8.69 27.88
C GLY A 133 -17.61 -9.24 28.06
N TRP A 134 -18.16 -9.15 29.27
CA TRP A 134 -19.56 -9.50 29.51
C TRP A 134 -20.50 -8.55 28.76
N MET A 135 -20.29 -7.23 28.88
CA MET A 135 -21.10 -6.22 28.19
C MET A 135 -21.03 -6.40 26.67
N GLU A 136 -19.84 -6.54 26.11
CA GLU A 136 -19.59 -6.75 24.68
C GLU A 136 -20.38 -7.96 24.17
N LYS A 137 -20.26 -9.12 24.82
CA LYS A 137 -20.97 -10.34 24.42
C LYS A 137 -22.49 -10.20 24.50
N VAL A 138 -22.99 -9.65 25.60
CA VAL A 138 -24.43 -9.48 25.85
C VAL A 138 -25.05 -8.49 24.88
N MET A 139 -24.36 -7.39 24.57
CA MET A 139 -24.85 -6.39 23.63
C MET A 139 -24.70 -6.84 22.18
N ALA A 140 -23.57 -7.45 21.81
CA ALA A 140 -23.37 -7.99 20.46
C ALA A 140 -24.36 -9.11 20.14
N GLY A 141 -24.73 -9.95 21.12
CA GLY A 141 -25.77 -10.97 20.97
C GLY A 141 -27.17 -10.42 20.70
N ARG A 142 -27.40 -9.10 20.77
CA ARG A 142 -28.68 -8.46 20.38
C ARG A 142 -28.65 -7.89 18.96
N LEU A 143 -27.50 -7.88 18.30
CA LEU A 143 -27.35 -7.45 16.92
C LEU A 143 -27.78 -8.57 15.96
N ASP A 144 -27.86 -8.29 14.66
CA ASP A 144 -28.30 -9.27 13.66
C ASP A 144 -27.18 -10.25 13.29
N ALA A 145 -25.94 -9.77 13.31
CA ALA A 145 -24.78 -10.63 13.17
C ALA A 145 -23.51 -10.09 13.82
N VAL A 146 -22.58 -11.02 14.08
CA VAL A 146 -21.20 -10.76 14.47
C VAL A 146 -20.25 -11.40 13.46
N VAL A 147 -19.35 -10.59 12.90
CA VAL A 147 -18.25 -11.04 12.05
C VAL A 147 -16.98 -11.05 12.88
N ALA A 148 -16.37 -12.22 13.08
CA ALA A 148 -15.15 -12.34 13.87
C ALA A 148 -13.91 -12.50 12.98
N ALA A 149 -12.81 -11.82 13.31
CA ALA A 149 -11.56 -11.91 12.56
C ALA A 149 -10.87 -13.28 12.65
N THR A 150 -11.18 -14.10 13.66
CA THR A 150 -10.68 -15.48 13.78
C THR A 150 -11.76 -16.42 14.33
N PRO A 151 -11.67 -17.74 14.07
CA PRO A 151 -12.56 -18.72 14.69
C PRO A 151 -12.49 -18.74 16.22
N ALA A 152 -11.33 -18.42 16.80
CA ALA A 152 -11.15 -18.32 18.25
C ALA A 152 -11.99 -17.17 18.84
N ILE A 153 -11.99 -16.01 18.20
CA ILE A 153 -12.82 -14.87 18.60
C ILE A 153 -14.31 -15.19 18.38
N ALA A 154 -14.68 -15.88 17.30
CA ALA A 154 -16.07 -16.26 17.03
C ALA A 154 -16.72 -17.04 18.18
N LYS A 155 -15.95 -17.95 18.82
CA LYS A 155 -16.40 -18.76 19.96
C LYS A 155 -16.76 -17.94 21.21
N ASN A 156 -16.34 -16.68 21.28
CA ASN A 156 -16.65 -15.81 22.41
C ASN A 156 -18.10 -15.28 22.38
N PHE A 157 -18.77 -15.33 21.23
CA PHE A 157 -20.09 -14.74 21.01
C PHE A 157 -21.16 -15.83 20.90
N THR A 158 -22.40 -15.49 21.26
CA THR A 158 -23.57 -16.37 21.19
C THR A 158 -24.83 -15.52 20.91
N ASN A 159 -25.99 -16.18 20.71
CA ASN A 159 -27.31 -15.54 20.59
C ASN A 159 -27.54 -14.64 19.36
N THR A 160 -26.66 -14.72 18.36
CA THR A 160 -26.80 -14.01 17.08
C THR A 160 -26.15 -14.83 15.97
N THR A 161 -26.32 -14.42 14.71
CA THR A 161 -25.62 -15.03 13.58
C THR A 161 -24.13 -14.72 13.69
N ILE A 162 -23.27 -15.73 13.76
CA ILE A 162 -21.82 -15.55 13.93
C ILE A 162 -21.09 -16.17 12.75
N VAL A 163 -20.23 -15.38 12.11
CA VAL A 163 -19.39 -15.85 11.00
C VAL A 163 -17.95 -15.43 11.24
N SER A 164 -17.02 -16.37 11.17
CA SER A 164 -15.59 -16.04 11.15
C SER A 164 -15.16 -15.69 9.72
N VAL A 165 -14.69 -14.46 9.51
CA VAL A 165 -14.12 -13.97 8.25
C VAL A 165 -12.68 -13.58 8.53
N CYS A 166 -11.74 -14.45 8.18
CA CYS A 166 -10.32 -14.25 8.44
C CYS A 166 -9.70 -13.24 7.48
N ASN A 167 -8.71 -12.46 7.94
CA ASN A 167 -8.01 -11.50 7.08
C ASN A 167 -6.91 -12.19 6.26
N PHE A 168 -7.27 -13.21 5.48
CA PHE A 168 -6.31 -13.89 4.62
C PHE A 168 -5.95 -13.05 3.39
N PRO A 169 -4.75 -13.24 2.81
CA PRO A 169 -4.34 -12.44 1.69
C PRO A 169 -5.05 -12.91 0.39
N PRO A 170 -5.40 -11.97 -0.50
CA PRO A 170 -6.07 -12.19 -1.77
C PRO A 170 -5.10 -12.63 -2.85
N PRO A 171 -5.60 -13.10 -4.01
CA PRO A 171 -4.75 -13.56 -5.10
C PRO A 171 -3.80 -12.51 -5.71
N ASP A 172 -4.07 -11.21 -5.55
CA ASP A 172 -3.18 -10.15 -6.06
C ASP A 172 -1.98 -9.88 -5.14
N VAL A 173 -1.90 -10.48 -3.95
CA VAL A 173 -0.78 -10.33 -2.99
C VAL A 173 0.55 -10.88 -3.51
N ILE A 174 0.50 -11.76 -4.51
CA ILE A 174 1.63 -12.47 -5.11
C ILE A 174 2.03 -11.90 -6.46
N GLN A 175 1.32 -10.88 -6.95
CA GLN A 175 1.58 -10.28 -8.25
C GLN A 175 2.46 -9.04 -8.03
N PRO A 176 3.75 -9.06 -8.40
CA PRO A 176 4.58 -7.87 -8.34
C PRO A 176 3.99 -6.81 -9.25
N LYS A 177 3.52 -5.72 -8.64
CA LYS A 177 3.06 -4.52 -9.37
C LYS A 177 4.21 -3.57 -9.67
N VAL A 178 5.27 -3.66 -8.87
CA VAL A 178 6.52 -2.91 -9.00
C VAL A 178 7.65 -3.93 -8.93
N ILE A 179 8.44 -4.03 -10.00
CA ILE A 179 9.71 -4.77 -9.98
C ILE A 179 10.76 -3.78 -9.52
N LYS A 180 11.31 -4.01 -8.32
CA LYS A 180 12.33 -3.18 -7.73
C LYS A 180 13.41 -4.08 -7.17
N ASP A 181 14.63 -3.88 -7.65
CA ASP A 181 15.79 -4.54 -7.09
C ASP A 181 16.14 -3.89 -5.76
N TYR A 182 15.71 -4.50 -4.66
CA TYR A 182 16.03 -4.03 -3.31
C TYR A 182 17.47 -4.33 -2.90
N PHE A 183 18.01 -5.43 -3.43
CA PHE A 183 19.38 -5.88 -3.22
C PHE A 183 19.76 -6.77 -4.41
N HIS A 184 21.04 -6.76 -4.79
CA HIS A 184 21.53 -7.65 -5.83
C HIS A 184 21.31 -9.10 -5.40
N ARG A 185 20.56 -9.87 -6.20
CA ARG A 185 20.33 -11.29 -5.94
C ARG A 185 21.64 -12.04 -6.13
N ASP A 186 22.34 -12.25 -5.03
CA ASP A 186 23.54 -13.07 -4.94
C ASP A 186 23.18 -14.48 -4.44
N SER A 187 24.18 -15.32 -4.19
CA SER A 187 23.98 -16.65 -3.62
C SER A 187 23.70 -16.64 -2.11
N THR A 188 23.50 -15.47 -1.50
CA THR A 188 23.28 -15.34 -0.05
C THR A 188 21.83 -15.62 0.28
N PHE A 189 21.59 -16.59 1.18
CA PHE A 189 20.23 -16.92 1.62
C PHE A 189 19.61 -15.74 2.35
N THR A 190 18.47 -15.24 1.88
CA THR A 190 17.86 -14.01 2.38
C THR A 190 16.51 -14.30 3.03
N ALA A 191 16.37 -13.95 4.31
CA ALA A 191 15.11 -14.09 5.06
C ALA A 191 14.52 -12.71 5.39
N ALA A 192 13.19 -12.58 5.32
CA ALA A 192 12.51 -11.30 5.57
C ALA A 192 11.50 -11.34 6.71
N TYR A 193 11.50 -10.25 7.49
CA TYR A 193 10.41 -9.89 8.38
C TYR A 193 9.73 -8.62 7.87
N ILE A 194 8.40 -8.69 7.70
CA ILE A 194 7.57 -7.57 7.23
C ILE A 194 6.52 -7.21 8.29
N GLY A 195 6.44 -5.94 8.65
CA GLY A 195 5.42 -5.39 9.55
C GLY A 195 6.02 -4.59 10.70
N VAL A 196 5.25 -4.39 11.77
CA VAL A 196 5.69 -3.60 12.93
C VAL A 196 6.96 -4.19 13.53
N LEU A 197 7.99 -3.36 13.67
CA LEU A 197 9.26 -3.70 14.28
C LEU A 197 9.22 -3.34 15.76
N SER A 198 9.18 -4.34 16.63
CA SER A 198 9.19 -4.18 18.08
C SER A 198 9.81 -5.38 18.78
N GLU A 199 10.20 -5.20 20.05
CA GLU A 199 10.73 -6.28 20.89
C GLU A 199 9.72 -7.42 21.04
N ALA A 200 8.44 -7.11 21.33
CA ALA A 200 7.37 -8.10 21.41
C ALA A 200 7.12 -8.88 20.11
N ARG A 201 7.64 -8.38 18.98
CA ARG A 201 7.57 -9.05 17.67
C ARG A 201 8.85 -9.87 17.36
N GLY A 202 9.76 -9.98 18.33
CA GLY A 202 10.98 -10.77 18.28
C GLY A 202 12.10 -10.16 17.45
N ILE A 203 12.05 -8.86 17.13
CA ILE A 203 13.11 -8.24 16.30
C ILE A 203 14.47 -8.36 16.97
N VAL A 204 14.55 -8.21 18.30
CA VAL A 204 15.80 -8.39 19.04
C VAL A 204 16.33 -9.82 18.88
N ASP A 205 15.46 -10.83 18.98
CA ASP A 205 15.85 -12.24 18.81
C ASP A 205 16.34 -12.53 17.39
N LEU A 206 15.73 -11.92 16.36
CA LEU A 206 16.19 -12.03 14.98
C LEU A 206 17.58 -11.43 14.78
N LEU A 207 17.88 -10.30 15.43
CA LEU A 207 19.21 -9.69 15.39
C LEU A 207 20.26 -10.56 16.09
N GLU A 208 19.92 -11.12 17.26
CA GLU A 208 20.81 -12.05 17.97
C GLU A 208 21.03 -13.34 17.18
N ALA A 209 19.97 -13.87 16.55
CA ALA A 209 20.08 -15.04 15.68
C ALA A 209 21.00 -14.76 14.48
N LEU A 210 20.88 -13.59 13.84
CA LEU A 210 21.72 -13.21 12.70
C LEU A 210 23.21 -13.26 13.04
N LYS A 211 23.61 -12.85 14.25
CA LYS A 211 25.02 -12.92 14.72
C LYS A 211 25.55 -14.36 14.82
N LEU A 212 24.66 -15.33 14.98
CA LEU A 212 24.98 -16.76 15.10
C LEU A 212 24.95 -17.48 13.75
N THR A 213 24.46 -16.81 12.69
CA THR A 213 24.40 -17.36 11.33
C THR A 213 25.59 -16.93 10.47
N ARG A 214 25.86 -17.69 9.40
CA ARG A 214 26.85 -17.40 8.37
C ARG A 214 26.19 -17.53 7.01
N GLY A 215 26.45 -16.60 6.08
CA GLY A 215 25.87 -16.62 4.74
C GLY A 215 24.36 -16.42 4.70
N VAL A 216 23.78 -15.80 5.74
CA VAL A 216 22.37 -15.46 5.83
C VAL A 216 22.23 -13.94 5.89
N ARG A 217 21.32 -13.39 5.07
CA ARG A 217 20.91 -11.99 5.07
C ARG A 217 19.53 -11.87 5.70
N LEU A 218 19.35 -10.88 6.57
CA LEU A 218 18.08 -10.52 7.20
C LEU A 218 17.57 -9.20 6.63
N VAL A 219 16.36 -9.20 6.08
CA VAL A 219 15.67 -8.02 5.59
C VAL A 219 14.53 -7.66 6.54
N LEU A 220 14.52 -6.40 7.01
CA LEU A 220 13.47 -5.83 7.84
C LEU A 220 12.72 -4.75 7.07
N ALA A 221 11.40 -4.88 6.96
CA ALA A 221 10.54 -3.86 6.35
C ALA A 221 9.35 -3.53 7.27
N GLY A 222 9.18 -2.25 7.59
CA GLY A 222 8.06 -1.74 8.39
C GLY A 222 8.47 -0.61 9.35
N HIS A 223 7.50 -0.12 10.12
CA HIS A 223 7.75 0.97 11.07
C HIS A 223 8.13 0.42 12.45
N PHE A 224 8.96 1.18 13.17
CA PHE A 224 9.30 0.88 14.55
C PHE A 224 8.21 1.34 15.51
N ALA A 225 7.89 0.48 16.49
CA ALA A 225 7.05 0.86 17.62
C ALA A 225 7.83 1.64 18.70
N ASP A 226 9.16 1.45 18.74
CA ASP A 226 10.06 2.02 19.74
C ASP A 226 11.27 2.69 19.06
N SER A 227 11.61 3.90 19.51
CA SER A 227 12.73 4.68 18.97
C SER A 227 14.09 4.12 19.40
N ALA A 228 14.18 3.46 20.56
CA ALA A 228 15.43 2.84 21.00
C ALA A 228 15.78 1.64 20.11
N LEU A 229 14.82 0.75 19.83
CA LEU A 229 15.00 -0.34 18.88
C LEU A 229 15.36 0.16 17.47
N LYS A 230 14.74 1.25 17.01
CA LYS A 230 15.09 1.87 15.72
C LYS A 230 16.57 2.22 15.65
N ARG A 231 17.11 2.86 16.69
CA ARG A 231 18.53 3.24 16.74
C ARG A 231 19.44 2.01 16.69
N ILE A 232 19.10 0.97 17.45
CA ILE A 232 19.87 -0.30 17.47
C ILE A 232 19.91 -0.93 16.08
N VAL A 233 18.76 -1.07 15.41
CA VAL A 233 18.69 -1.69 14.08
C VAL A 233 19.47 -0.88 13.05
N LEU A 234 19.35 0.45 13.05
CA LEU A 234 20.06 1.30 12.08
C LEU A 234 21.59 1.29 12.31
N GLU A 235 22.03 1.28 13.57
CA GLU A 235 23.46 1.17 13.89
C GLU A 235 24.04 -0.20 13.51
N GLN A 236 23.27 -1.28 13.70
CA GLN A 236 23.72 -2.61 13.28
C GLN A 236 23.71 -2.75 11.76
N ALA A 237 22.68 -2.22 11.07
CA ALA A 237 22.57 -2.27 9.62
C ALA A 237 23.68 -1.47 8.92
N SER A 238 24.19 -0.39 9.54
CA SER A 238 25.32 0.37 8.97
C SER A 238 26.68 -0.32 9.13
N ARG A 239 26.77 -1.38 9.94
CA ARG A 239 28.01 -2.13 10.21
C ARG A 239 27.96 -3.58 9.72
N ASN A 240 26.81 -4.05 9.22
CA ASN A 240 26.60 -5.42 8.81
C ASN A 240 25.78 -5.48 7.52
N ASP A 241 26.45 -5.76 6.41
CA ASP A 241 25.83 -5.85 5.07
C ASP A 241 24.78 -6.97 4.96
N ASN A 242 24.77 -7.91 5.92
CA ASN A 242 23.75 -8.94 6.02
C ASN A 242 22.49 -8.48 6.77
N LEU A 243 22.41 -7.24 7.25
CA LEU A 243 21.21 -6.67 7.85
C LEU A 243 20.71 -5.48 7.02
N ILE A 244 19.60 -5.65 6.33
CA ILE A 244 19.00 -4.62 5.47
C ILE A 244 17.70 -4.13 6.10
N TYR A 245 17.58 -2.82 6.32
CA TYR A 245 16.32 -2.17 6.69
C TYR A 245 15.78 -1.35 5.53
N LEU A 246 14.61 -1.73 4.99
CA LEU A 246 14.01 -1.12 3.80
C LEU A 246 13.03 0.02 4.11
N GLY A 247 12.82 0.35 5.38
CA GLY A 247 11.78 1.32 5.75
C GLY A 247 10.37 0.74 5.67
N VAL A 248 9.37 1.62 5.62
CA VAL A 248 7.97 1.26 5.41
C VAL A 248 7.74 1.19 3.90
N LEU A 249 7.46 -0.01 3.39
CA LEU A 249 7.16 -0.21 1.98
C LEU A 249 5.66 -0.02 1.70
N PRO A 250 5.29 0.54 0.55
CA PRO A 250 3.91 0.57 0.12
C PRO A 250 3.42 -0.86 -0.22
N PRO A 251 2.11 -1.16 -0.09
CA PRO A 251 1.57 -2.51 -0.32
C PRO A 251 1.90 -3.11 -1.70
N GLU A 252 2.04 -2.27 -2.72
CA GLU A 252 2.33 -2.66 -4.10
C GLU A 252 3.77 -3.16 -4.30
N GLU A 253 4.67 -2.78 -3.39
CA GLU A 253 6.09 -3.12 -3.37
C GLU A 253 6.38 -4.42 -2.62
N ILE A 254 5.46 -4.87 -1.77
CA ILE A 254 5.58 -6.10 -0.96
C ILE A 254 5.74 -7.36 -1.80
N PRO A 255 4.95 -7.61 -2.87
CA PRO A 255 5.10 -8.85 -3.64
C PRO A 255 6.48 -8.94 -4.32
N GLY A 256 7.04 -7.81 -4.76
CA GLY A 256 8.40 -7.75 -5.31
C GLY A 256 9.48 -8.08 -4.27
N LEU A 257 9.32 -7.60 -3.03
CA LEU A 257 10.19 -8.01 -1.92
C LEU A 257 10.06 -9.50 -1.62
N LEU A 258 8.84 -10.04 -1.62
CA LEU A 258 8.63 -11.46 -1.35
C LEU A 258 9.24 -12.37 -2.43
N ASP A 259 9.29 -11.92 -3.68
CA ASP A 259 9.93 -12.64 -4.78
C ASP A 259 11.48 -12.62 -4.72
N SER A 260 12.04 -11.63 -4.02
CA SER A 260 13.49 -11.46 -3.88
C SER A 260 14.10 -12.17 -2.66
N VAL A 261 13.30 -12.84 -1.83
CA VAL A 261 13.77 -13.51 -0.60
C VAL A 261 13.50 -15.02 -0.64
N ASP A 262 14.14 -15.75 0.26
CA ASP A 262 14.11 -17.21 0.33
C ASP A 262 13.26 -17.74 1.51
N ALA A 263 12.97 -16.92 2.52
CA ALA A 263 12.13 -17.30 3.66
C ALA A 263 11.43 -16.10 4.32
N GLY A 264 10.28 -16.36 4.94
CA GLY A 264 9.51 -15.38 5.70
C GLY A 264 9.51 -15.66 7.21
N LEU A 265 9.67 -14.60 8.02
CA LEU A 265 9.86 -14.71 9.48
C LEU A 265 8.68 -14.11 10.26
N ALA A 266 8.21 -14.84 11.28
CA ALA A 266 7.24 -14.36 12.27
C ALA A 266 7.52 -14.95 13.67
N CYS A 267 8.71 -14.68 14.23
CA CYS A 267 9.13 -15.16 15.55
C CYS A 267 8.67 -14.22 16.69
N LEU A 268 7.36 -14.15 16.96
CA LEU A 268 6.78 -13.26 17.96
C LEU A 268 6.90 -13.80 19.40
N HIS A 269 6.91 -12.91 20.39
CA HIS A 269 6.79 -13.28 21.81
C HIS A 269 5.37 -13.66 22.20
N PRO A 270 5.17 -14.49 23.25
CA PRO A 270 3.87 -15.05 23.63
C PRO A 270 3.00 -14.03 24.38
N LEU A 271 2.57 -12.98 23.70
CA LEU A 271 1.53 -12.08 24.21
C LEU A 271 0.14 -12.70 23.98
N PRO A 272 -0.86 -12.46 24.85
CA PRO A 272 -2.20 -13.03 24.71
C PRO A 272 -2.82 -12.82 23.33
N ASN A 273 -2.65 -11.63 22.75
CA ASN A 273 -3.16 -11.33 21.41
C ASN A 273 -2.37 -12.04 20.31
N HIS A 274 -1.10 -12.38 20.53
CA HIS A 274 -0.32 -13.13 19.56
C HIS A 274 -0.76 -14.59 19.50
N LEU A 275 -1.02 -15.21 20.67
CA LEU A 275 -1.39 -16.62 20.81
C LEU A 275 -2.69 -17.00 20.08
N SER A 276 -3.62 -16.07 19.94
CA SER A 276 -4.91 -16.27 19.26
C SER A 276 -5.02 -15.57 17.90
N SER A 277 -3.95 -14.91 17.43
CA SER A 277 -3.94 -14.19 16.16
C SER A 277 -3.51 -15.06 14.98
N LEU A 278 -4.01 -14.68 13.80
CA LEU A 278 -3.57 -15.20 12.51
C LEU A 278 -2.81 -14.06 11.80
N PRO A 279 -1.48 -13.95 11.96
CA PRO A 279 -0.73 -12.83 11.42
C PRO A 279 -0.72 -12.89 9.89
N LEU A 280 -1.21 -11.83 9.24
CA LEU A 280 -1.33 -11.74 7.78
C LEU A 280 -0.03 -12.14 7.05
N LYS A 281 1.12 -11.64 7.51
CA LYS A 281 2.44 -11.89 6.92
C LYS A 281 2.76 -13.38 6.73
N MET A 282 2.35 -14.23 7.68
CA MET A 282 2.59 -15.67 7.60
C MET A 282 1.91 -16.25 6.35
N PHE A 283 0.68 -15.82 6.10
CA PHE A 283 -0.08 -16.24 4.91
C PHE A 283 0.40 -15.55 3.64
N GLU A 284 0.98 -14.35 3.72
CA GLU A 284 1.62 -13.69 2.58
C GLU A 284 2.87 -14.45 2.15
N TYR A 285 3.69 -14.92 3.09
CA TYR A 285 4.84 -15.79 2.82
C TYR A 285 4.40 -17.13 2.22
N MET A 286 3.37 -17.77 2.78
CA MET A 286 2.78 -18.97 2.21
C MET A 286 2.26 -18.72 0.80
N ALA A 287 1.59 -17.58 0.57
CA ALA A 287 1.12 -17.18 -0.75
C ALA A 287 2.30 -16.97 -1.70
N ALA A 288 3.40 -16.34 -1.28
CA ALA A 288 4.60 -16.18 -2.08
C ALA A 288 5.35 -17.49 -2.37
N GLY A 289 4.95 -18.60 -1.74
CA GLY A 289 5.65 -19.88 -1.89
C GLY A 289 6.97 -19.91 -1.14
N LEU A 290 7.08 -19.16 -0.03
CA LEU A 290 8.24 -19.15 0.85
C LEU A 290 8.05 -20.11 2.02
N PRO A 291 9.10 -20.80 2.49
CA PRO A 291 9.09 -21.42 3.81
C PRO A 291 8.86 -20.35 4.89
N VAL A 292 8.03 -20.70 5.88
CA VAL A 292 7.77 -19.83 7.03
C VAL A 292 8.54 -20.30 8.27
N LEU A 293 9.22 -19.39 8.95
CA LEU A 293 9.81 -19.63 10.27
C LEU A 293 9.05 -18.80 11.30
N VAL A 294 8.36 -19.48 12.22
CA VAL A 294 7.41 -18.83 13.14
C VAL A 294 7.60 -19.30 14.57
N SER A 295 7.05 -18.55 15.53
CA SER A 295 6.99 -19.01 16.92
C SER A 295 6.11 -20.25 17.08
N SER A 296 6.53 -21.14 17.97
CA SER A 296 5.82 -22.35 18.43
C SER A 296 4.62 -21.95 19.30
N PHE A 297 3.58 -21.43 18.65
CA PHE A 297 2.26 -21.28 19.26
C PHE A 297 1.37 -22.41 18.76
N PRO A 298 0.54 -23.05 19.62
CA PRO A 298 -0.26 -24.20 19.22
C PRO A 298 -1.05 -23.99 17.91
N LEU A 299 -1.72 -22.84 17.78
CA LEU A 299 -2.47 -22.48 16.57
C LEU A 299 -1.58 -22.36 15.33
N TRP A 300 -0.35 -21.88 15.47
CA TRP A 300 0.58 -21.72 14.35
C TRP A 300 1.27 -23.03 14.00
N GLU A 301 1.52 -23.91 14.97
CA GLU A 301 2.03 -25.26 14.72
C GLU A 301 1.03 -26.09 13.93
N ASP A 302 -0.26 -26.04 14.29
CA ASP A 302 -1.33 -26.70 13.54
C ASP A 302 -1.34 -26.27 12.05
N ILE A 303 -1.09 -24.99 11.79
CA ILE A 303 -1.04 -24.44 10.43
C ILE A 303 0.28 -24.83 9.75
N VAL A 304 1.42 -24.56 10.38
CA VAL A 304 2.74 -24.63 9.75
C VAL A 304 3.24 -26.06 9.63
N LEU A 305 3.18 -26.82 10.74
CA LEU A 305 3.59 -28.22 10.75
C LEU A 305 2.52 -29.10 10.09
N GLY A 306 1.23 -28.83 10.36
CA GLY A 306 0.11 -29.58 9.77
C GLY A 306 0.04 -29.49 8.25
N ASN A 307 0.49 -28.37 7.64
CA ASN A 307 0.63 -28.26 6.19
C ASN A 307 2.06 -28.54 5.69
N GLY A 308 3.02 -28.77 6.58
CA GLY A 308 4.43 -28.97 6.23
C GLY A 308 5.00 -27.81 5.40
N CYS A 309 4.68 -26.57 5.78
CA CYS A 309 5.05 -25.36 5.03
C CYS A 309 6.13 -24.50 5.69
N GLY A 310 6.69 -24.96 6.82
CA GLY A 310 7.68 -24.19 7.55
C GLY A 310 8.29 -24.91 8.75
N ILE A 311 8.93 -24.13 9.61
CA ILE A 311 9.57 -24.54 10.86
C ILE A 311 9.00 -23.69 11.99
N THR A 312 8.76 -24.30 13.14
CA THR A 312 8.41 -23.58 14.37
C THR A 312 9.57 -23.61 15.36
N VAL A 313 9.75 -22.53 16.11
CA VAL A 313 10.81 -22.38 17.13
C VAL A 313 10.23 -21.81 18.41
N GLN A 314 10.84 -22.13 19.55
CA GLN A 314 10.38 -21.59 20.83
C GLN A 314 10.52 -20.06 20.85
N PRO A 315 9.51 -19.31 21.34
CA PRO A 315 9.58 -17.85 21.42
C PRO A 315 10.78 -17.39 22.25
N GLY A 316 11.56 -16.44 21.72
CA GLY A 316 12.75 -15.90 22.39
C GLY A 316 14.02 -16.75 22.24
N ASP A 317 13.96 -17.92 21.59
CA ASP A 317 15.13 -18.76 21.37
C ASP A 317 15.87 -18.36 20.09
N CYS A 318 16.78 -17.39 20.23
CA CYS A 318 17.59 -16.91 19.11
C CYS A 318 18.55 -17.98 18.54
N ARG A 319 18.94 -18.99 19.33
CA ARG A 319 19.78 -20.10 18.85
C ARG A 319 18.97 -21.02 17.94
N ALA A 320 17.76 -21.40 18.35
CA ALA A 320 16.85 -22.19 17.52
C ALA A 320 16.48 -21.45 16.23
N ILE A 321 16.28 -20.13 16.27
CA ILE A 321 16.09 -19.31 15.07
C ILE A 321 17.31 -19.41 14.14
N ALA A 322 18.53 -19.25 14.67
CA ALA A 322 19.76 -19.33 13.89
C ALA A 322 19.97 -20.71 13.25
N GLU A 323 19.72 -21.79 14.01
CA GLU A 323 19.80 -23.17 13.51
C GLU A 323 18.78 -23.44 12.40
N ALA A 324 17.55 -22.95 12.56
CA ALA A 324 16.51 -23.06 11.53
C ALA A 324 16.89 -22.29 10.25
N LEU A 325 17.43 -21.07 10.39
CA LEU A 325 17.92 -20.28 9.25
C LEU A 325 19.06 -20.99 8.52
N GLN A 326 20.05 -21.52 9.26
CA GLN A 326 21.16 -22.28 8.67
C GLN A 326 20.68 -23.54 7.96
N LYS A 327 19.72 -24.26 8.54
CA LYS A 327 19.11 -25.43 7.92
C LYS A 327 18.42 -25.10 6.59
N LEU A 328 17.69 -23.99 6.53
CA LEU A 328 17.04 -23.53 5.30
C LEU A 328 18.08 -23.08 4.27
N ALA A 329 19.09 -22.32 4.69
CA ALA A 329 20.18 -21.86 3.82
C ALA A 329 20.97 -23.03 3.19
N ALA A 330 21.21 -24.09 3.95
CA ALA A 330 21.92 -25.28 3.48
C ALA A 330 21.07 -26.25 2.64
N ALA A 331 19.75 -26.08 2.58
CA ALA A 331 18.85 -27.05 1.94
C ALA A 331 17.83 -26.39 0.99
N PRO A 332 18.25 -25.97 -0.23
CA PRO A 332 17.34 -25.37 -1.21
C PRO A 332 16.13 -26.25 -1.58
N ASP A 333 16.30 -27.57 -1.64
CA ASP A 333 15.20 -28.51 -1.92
C ASP A 333 14.16 -28.53 -0.79
N LEU A 334 14.60 -28.37 0.47
CA LEU A 334 13.70 -28.23 1.61
C LEU A 334 12.88 -26.94 1.47
N CYS A 335 13.53 -25.81 1.16
CA CYS A 335 12.85 -24.53 0.94
C CYS A 335 11.79 -24.62 -0.16
N ARG A 336 12.13 -25.19 -1.33
CA ARG A 336 11.18 -25.39 -2.43
C ARG A 336 9.98 -26.25 -2.02
N ARG A 337 10.21 -27.33 -1.25
CA ARG A 337 9.14 -28.21 -0.76
C ARG A 337 8.21 -27.50 0.22
N LEU A 338 8.78 -26.87 1.25
CA LEU A 338 8.01 -26.13 2.27
C LEU A 338 7.22 -24.99 1.63
N GLY A 339 7.86 -24.22 0.74
CA GLY A 339 7.23 -23.15 -0.03
C GLY A 339 6.05 -23.62 -0.88
N LYS A 340 6.24 -24.69 -1.67
CA LYS A 340 5.16 -25.31 -2.48
C LYS A 340 3.98 -25.75 -1.61
N ASN A 341 4.25 -26.34 -0.45
CA ASN A 341 3.21 -26.75 0.50
C ASN A 341 2.46 -25.54 1.06
N GLY A 342 3.17 -24.47 1.44
CA GLY A 342 2.59 -23.22 1.89
C GLY A 342 1.66 -22.62 0.85
N ARG A 343 2.11 -22.55 -0.41
CA ARG A 343 1.31 -22.06 -1.53
C ARG A 343 0.05 -22.88 -1.73
N LYS A 344 0.15 -24.22 -1.69
CA LYS A 344 -0.99 -25.13 -1.80
C LYS A 344 -2.00 -24.90 -0.68
N ALA A 345 -1.53 -24.75 0.56
CA ALA A 345 -2.39 -24.50 1.72
C ALA A 345 -3.09 -23.14 1.62
N TRP A 346 -2.39 -22.09 1.19
CA TRP A 346 -2.99 -20.78 0.93
C TRP A 346 -4.07 -20.86 -0.17
N THR A 347 -3.76 -21.43 -1.33
CA THR A 347 -4.71 -21.54 -2.45
C THR A 347 -5.96 -22.34 -2.09
N SER A 348 -5.83 -23.39 -1.26
CA SER A 348 -6.96 -24.27 -0.92
C SER A 348 -7.76 -23.83 0.31
N GLN A 349 -7.12 -23.22 1.31
CA GLN A 349 -7.70 -22.98 2.63
C GLN A 349 -7.60 -21.53 3.10
N TYR A 350 -6.42 -20.91 2.99
CA TYR A 350 -6.11 -19.65 3.67
C TYR A 350 -6.09 -18.45 2.72
N ASN A 351 -7.11 -18.25 1.90
CA ASN A 351 -7.19 -17.15 0.94
C ASN A 351 -8.47 -16.33 1.08
N TRP A 352 -8.38 -15.04 0.69
CA TRP A 352 -9.51 -14.11 0.80
C TRP A 352 -10.73 -14.53 -0.02
N VAL A 353 -10.56 -15.19 -1.17
CA VAL A 353 -11.70 -15.60 -2.02
C VAL A 353 -12.67 -16.50 -1.26
N ARG A 354 -12.17 -17.35 -0.36
CA ARG A 354 -13.03 -18.18 0.51
C ARG A 354 -13.70 -17.36 1.61
N GLU A 355 -12.98 -16.42 2.21
CA GLU A 355 -13.50 -15.55 3.28
C GLU A 355 -14.55 -14.56 2.75
N GLU A 356 -14.36 -14.06 1.53
CA GLU A 356 -15.32 -13.26 0.77
C GLU A 356 -16.65 -14.01 0.59
N LYS A 357 -16.62 -15.30 0.25
CA LYS A 357 -17.85 -16.10 0.12
C LYS A 357 -18.61 -16.19 1.44
N LYS A 358 -17.92 -16.35 2.57
CA LYS A 358 -18.54 -16.36 3.90
C LYS A 358 -19.19 -15.01 4.21
N LEU A 359 -18.49 -13.92 3.90
CA LEU A 359 -19.00 -12.56 4.09
C LEU A 359 -20.26 -12.31 3.25
N LEU A 360 -20.23 -12.63 1.95
CA LEU A 360 -21.38 -12.43 1.07
C LEU A 360 -22.57 -13.32 1.47
N ALA A 361 -22.31 -14.58 1.85
CA ALA A 361 -23.35 -15.47 2.36
C ALA A 361 -24.01 -14.93 3.63
N LEU A 362 -23.26 -14.28 4.52
CA LEU A 362 -23.83 -13.60 5.68
C LEU A 362 -24.84 -12.52 5.26
N TYR A 363 -24.47 -11.64 4.32
CA TYR A 363 -25.36 -10.59 3.85
C TYR A 363 -26.61 -11.16 3.15
N GLY A 364 -26.47 -12.22 2.36
CA GLY A 364 -27.61 -12.93 1.77
C GLY A 364 -28.57 -13.49 2.82
N ASN A 365 -28.03 -14.12 3.88
CA ASN A 365 -28.84 -14.68 4.97
C ASN A 365 -29.60 -13.61 5.78
N LEU A 366 -29.08 -12.38 5.83
CA LEU A 366 -29.73 -11.25 6.51
C LEU A 366 -30.79 -10.53 5.63
N GLY A 367 -31.21 -11.15 4.52
CA GLY A 367 -32.21 -10.58 3.60
C GLY A 367 -31.61 -9.73 2.47
N GLY A 368 -30.28 -9.78 2.28
CA GLY A 368 -29.62 -9.24 1.10
C GLY A 368 -29.83 -10.14 -0.11
N ILE A 369 -29.38 -9.68 -1.28
CA ILE A 369 -29.35 -10.51 -2.49
C ILE A 369 -28.54 -11.79 -2.20
N GLY A 370 -29.11 -12.96 -2.51
CA GLY A 370 -28.48 -14.26 -2.25
C GLY A 370 -27.13 -14.40 -2.95
N TYR A 371 -26.25 -15.24 -2.40
CA TYR A 371 -24.95 -15.52 -3.01
C TYR A 371 -25.14 -16.25 -4.35
N GLU A 372 -24.98 -15.53 -5.46
CA GLU A 372 -24.68 -16.17 -6.74
C GLU A 372 -23.21 -16.59 -6.75
N PRO A 373 -22.91 -17.90 -6.93
CA PRO A 373 -21.55 -18.35 -7.14
C PRO A 373 -20.93 -17.56 -8.28
N TYR A 374 -19.76 -16.96 -8.04
CA TYR A 374 -18.97 -16.37 -9.12
C TYR A 374 -18.73 -17.44 -10.18
N GLN A 375 -19.51 -17.37 -11.26
CA GLN A 375 -19.20 -18.03 -12.51
C GLN A 375 -18.27 -17.07 -13.25
N PRO A 376 -17.10 -17.52 -13.75
CA PRO A 376 -16.21 -16.69 -14.57
C PRO A 376 -16.80 -16.46 -15.98
N HIS A 377 -18.10 -16.16 -16.06
CA HIS A 377 -18.81 -15.83 -17.27
C HIS A 377 -19.38 -14.42 -17.07
N GLN A 378 -18.69 -13.44 -17.67
CA GLN A 378 -19.14 -12.06 -17.84
C GLN A 378 -19.40 -11.23 -16.57
N ALA A 379 -18.73 -11.54 -15.45
CA ALA A 379 -18.06 -10.42 -14.80
C ALA A 379 -17.13 -9.89 -15.89
N SER A 380 -17.38 -8.66 -16.36
CA SER A 380 -16.34 -7.90 -16.99
C SER A 380 -15.10 -8.16 -16.14
N TYR A 381 -14.16 -8.91 -16.71
CA TYR A 381 -12.78 -8.66 -16.42
C TYR A 381 -12.75 -7.13 -16.37
N PHE A 382 -12.54 -6.56 -15.17
CA PHE A 382 -11.78 -5.32 -15.15
C PHE A 382 -10.68 -5.66 -16.13
N PRO A 383 -10.59 -4.97 -17.28
CA PRO A 383 -9.51 -5.28 -18.19
C PRO A 383 -8.31 -5.36 -17.27
N VAL A 384 -7.59 -6.47 -17.34
CA VAL A 384 -6.16 -6.39 -17.10
C VAL A 384 -5.81 -5.27 -18.05
N TYR A 385 -5.83 -4.03 -17.53
CA TYR A 385 -5.36 -2.91 -18.29
C TYR A 385 -3.98 -3.43 -18.61
N PRO A 386 -3.63 -3.67 -19.89
CA PRO A 386 -2.24 -3.90 -20.20
C PRO A 386 -1.54 -2.78 -19.46
N LEU A 387 -0.65 -3.17 -18.53
CA LEU A 387 0.00 -2.26 -17.61
C LEU A 387 0.31 -1.03 -18.46
N ASN A 388 -0.31 0.11 -18.17
CA ASN A 388 -0.08 1.32 -18.95
C ASN A 388 0.78 2.24 -18.11
N PRO A 389 1.99 1.80 -17.71
CA PRO A 389 2.82 2.57 -16.84
C PRO A 389 3.14 3.90 -17.52
N ARG A 390 3.27 4.92 -16.68
CA ARG A 390 3.95 6.14 -17.05
C ARG A 390 5.43 5.77 -17.25
N THR A 391 5.95 6.00 -18.44
CA THR A 391 7.37 5.76 -18.75
C THR A 391 7.99 7.09 -19.15
N CYS A 392 9.19 7.39 -18.67
CA CYS A 392 9.83 8.69 -18.89
C CYS A 392 11.23 8.55 -19.47
N CYS A 393 11.66 9.52 -20.27
CA CYS A 393 13.06 9.72 -20.63
C CYS A 393 13.55 11.08 -20.14
N GLN A 394 14.84 11.15 -19.82
CA GLN A 394 15.54 12.39 -19.56
C GLN A 394 16.42 12.73 -20.75
N ILE A 395 16.32 13.96 -21.23
CA ILE A 395 17.08 14.47 -22.38
C ILE A 395 17.89 15.66 -21.91
N ILE A 396 19.17 15.68 -22.25
CA ILE A 396 20.04 16.84 -22.06
C ILE A 396 20.01 17.66 -23.35
N LEU A 397 19.64 18.93 -23.25
CA LEU A 397 19.54 19.83 -24.39
C LEU A 397 20.52 20.98 -24.23
N GLU A 398 21.34 21.18 -25.27
CA GLU A 398 22.23 22.33 -25.39
C GLU A 398 21.65 23.30 -26.43
N GLN A 399 21.38 24.52 -26.00
CA GLN A 399 20.67 25.53 -26.80
C GLN A 399 21.54 26.78 -26.95
N LYS A 400 21.41 27.43 -28.11
CA LYS A 400 22.05 28.72 -28.40
C LYS A 400 20.99 29.64 -29.00
N THR A 401 20.70 30.74 -28.32
CA THR A 401 19.79 31.77 -28.83
C THR A 401 20.60 33.00 -29.21
N GLN A 402 20.47 33.45 -30.46
CA GLN A 402 21.04 34.72 -30.91
C GLN A 402 20.19 35.88 -30.39
N LEU A 403 20.82 36.88 -29.79
CA LEU A 403 20.17 38.07 -29.23
C LEU A 403 20.34 39.22 -30.21
N VAL A 404 19.28 39.55 -30.95
CA VAL A 404 19.24 40.67 -31.90
C VAL A 404 18.02 41.53 -31.58
N PRO A 405 18.20 42.78 -31.11
CA PRO A 405 19.47 43.45 -30.76
C PRO A 405 20.20 42.81 -29.55
N PRO A 406 21.52 43.05 -29.35
CA PRO A 406 22.30 42.41 -28.27
C PRO A 406 21.89 42.88 -26.87
N VAL A 407 22.09 42.02 -25.87
CA VAL A 407 21.74 42.30 -24.46
C VAL A 407 22.83 43.09 -23.75
N LEU A 408 22.41 44.00 -22.88
CA LEU A 408 23.28 44.70 -21.93
C LEU A 408 23.59 43.80 -20.72
N ILE A 409 24.88 43.51 -20.49
CA ILE A 409 25.32 42.51 -19.49
C ILE A 409 24.93 42.83 -18.03
N HIS A 410 24.61 44.09 -17.72
CA HIS A 410 24.19 44.51 -16.39
C HIS A 410 22.72 44.18 -16.07
N PHE A 411 22.00 43.63 -17.05
CA PHE A 411 20.62 43.15 -16.89
C PHE A 411 20.58 41.65 -17.16
N GLU A 412 20.22 40.88 -16.13
CA GLU A 412 19.99 39.44 -16.30
C GLU A 412 18.69 39.23 -17.11
N PRO A 413 18.75 38.49 -18.23
CA PRO A 413 17.56 38.22 -19.03
C PRO A 413 16.57 37.32 -18.27
N LEU A 414 15.29 37.68 -18.28
CA LEU A 414 14.23 36.84 -17.73
C LEU A 414 13.84 35.78 -18.77
N VAL A 415 14.09 34.51 -18.45
CA VAL A 415 13.82 33.38 -19.37
C VAL A 415 12.64 32.55 -18.87
N LYS A 416 11.56 32.51 -19.66
CA LYS A 416 10.42 31.61 -19.47
C LYS A 416 10.49 30.47 -20.49
N ARG A 417 10.20 29.24 -20.06
CA ARG A 417 10.32 28.03 -20.89
C ARG A 417 8.99 27.27 -20.86
N GLU A 418 8.52 26.85 -22.03
CA GLU A 418 7.33 26.05 -22.21
C GLU A 418 7.65 24.88 -23.16
N ILE A 419 7.25 23.67 -22.78
CA ILE A 419 7.54 22.46 -23.54
C ILE A 419 6.30 22.09 -24.35
N CYS A 420 6.46 21.97 -25.67
CA CYS A 420 5.37 21.65 -26.59
C CYS A 420 5.71 20.40 -27.41
N LEU A 421 4.78 19.45 -27.48
CA LEU A 421 4.91 18.26 -28.33
C LEU A 421 4.17 18.48 -29.66
N LYS A 422 4.85 18.19 -30.77
CA LYS A 422 4.33 18.52 -32.12
C LYS A 422 3.58 17.37 -32.79
N LYS A 423 4.06 16.11 -32.68
CA LYS A 423 3.40 14.91 -33.25
C LYS A 423 3.97 13.59 -32.67
N ILE A 424 3.15 12.54 -32.65
CA ILE A 424 3.43 11.16 -32.18
C ILE A 424 4.76 10.65 -32.78
N ILE A 425 5.77 10.38 -31.95
CA ILE A 425 5.99 9.14 -31.18
C ILE A 425 6.10 7.90 -32.08
N ARG A 426 7.21 7.75 -32.80
CA ARG A 426 7.42 6.53 -33.60
C ARG A 426 7.65 5.37 -32.63
N ALA A 427 6.68 4.46 -32.54
CA ALA A 427 6.80 3.22 -31.78
C ALA A 427 7.35 2.13 -32.72
N GLY A 428 8.44 1.51 -32.32
CA GLY A 428 8.95 0.25 -32.87
C GLY A 428 8.93 -0.82 -31.78
N PRO A 429 9.28 -2.08 -32.10
CA PRO A 429 9.34 -3.15 -31.11
C PRO A 429 10.28 -2.75 -29.96
N GLY A 430 9.73 -2.58 -28.76
CA GLY A 430 10.50 -2.25 -27.55
C GLY A 430 10.93 -0.79 -27.40
N ILE A 431 10.62 0.11 -28.34
CA ILE A 431 11.16 1.49 -28.38
C ILE A 431 10.09 2.50 -28.78
N VAL A 432 10.12 3.65 -28.11
CA VAL A 432 9.20 4.78 -28.31
C VAL A 432 10.04 6.05 -28.54
N VAL A 433 9.96 6.66 -29.73
CA VAL A 433 10.77 7.84 -30.09
C VAL A 433 9.92 9.11 -30.07
N ILE A 434 10.12 9.99 -29.11
CA ILE A 434 9.37 11.24 -28.94
C ILE A 434 10.05 12.39 -29.68
N GLU A 435 9.27 13.21 -30.38
CA GLU A 435 9.76 14.43 -31.03
C GLU A 435 8.90 15.64 -30.61
N GLY A 436 9.56 16.75 -30.30
CA GLY A 436 8.90 17.97 -29.86
C GLY A 436 9.79 19.19 -29.99
N PHE A 437 9.32 20.32 -29.47
CA PHE A 437 10.10 21.54 -29.37
C PHE A 437 9.91 22.20 -27.99
N ILE A 438 10.95 22.88 -27.53
CA ILE A 438 10.87 23.75 -26.37
C ILE A 438 10.73 25.16 -26.88
N SER A 439 9.62 25.80 -26.54
CA SER A 439 9.43 27.22 -26.78
C SER A 439 10.02 27.99 -25.60
N LYS A 440 10.97 28.87 -25.90
CA LYS A 440 11.69 29.68 -24.93
C LYS A 440 11.38 31.14 -25.23
N THR A 441 10.83 31.83 -24.23
CA THR A 441 10.62 33.27 -24.28
C THR A 441 11.67 33.96 -23.42
N ILE A 442 12.47 34.82 -24.02
CA ILE A 442 13.50 35.62 -23.36
C ILE A 442 13.04 37.06 -23.37
N VAL A 443 12.93 37.67 -22.19
CA VAL A 443 12.71 39.10 -22.03
C VAL A 443 13.99 39.73 -21.53
N TYR A 444 14.52 40.71 -22.26
CA TYR A 444 15.81 41.31 -21.92
C TYR A 444 15.90 42.77 -22.38
N LYS A 445 16.89 43.49 -21.86
CA LYS A 445 17.13 44.89 -22.20
C LYS A 445 18.23 45.02 -23.25
N SER A 446 17.91 45.69 -24.35
CA SER A 446 18.83 45.94 -25.46
C SER A 446 19.22 47.41 -25.54
N LEU A 447 20.25 47.70 -26.34
CA LEU A 447 20.68 49.06 -26.65
C LEU A 447 20.36 49.34 -28.12
N ASN A 448 19.44 50.27 -28.37
CA ASN A 448 18.98 50.60 -29.72
C ASN A 448 19.94 51.59 -30.41
N CYS A 449 19.77 51.82 -31.72
CA CYS A 449 20.62 52.68 -32.55
C CYS A 449 20.81 54.11 -31.99
N CYS A 450 19.89 54.57 -31.13
CA CYS A 450 19.89 55.88 -30.48
C CYS A 450 20.46 55.89 -29.05
N ARG A 451 21.01 54.76 -28.55
CA ARG A 451 21.48 54.55 -27.17
C ARG A 451 20.41 54.48 -26.07
N ASP A 452 19.14 54.36 -26.44
CA ASP A 452 18.06 54.12 -25.50
C ASP A 452 17.93 52.63 -25.14
N VAL A 453 17.50 52.35 -23.92
CA VAL A 453 17.26 50.99 -23.40
C VAL A 453 15.83 50.57 -23.74
N ALA A 454 15.68 49.52 -24.53
CA ALA A 454 14.38 48.96 -24.89
C ALA A 454 14.19 47.56 -24.29
N ASP A 455 12.94 47.23 -23.93
CA ASP A 455 12.56 45.88 -23.55
C ASP A 455 12.29 45.06 -24.81
N GLU A 456 13.09 44.02 -25.02
CA GLU A 456 12.98 43.11 -26.15
C GLU A 456 12.43 41.76 -25.70
N VAL A 457 11.67 41.12 -26.59
CA VAL A 457 11.15 39.79 -26.39
C VAL A 457 11.54 38.91 -27.58
N ILE A 458 12.34 37.88 -27.31
CA ILE A 458 12.65 36.84 -28.28
C ILE A 458 11.87 35.58 -27.91
N VAL A 459 11.19 34.99 -28.89
CA VAL A 459 10.61 33.66 -28.79
C VAL A 459 11.40 32.75 -29.73
N ASP A 460 11.99 31.71 -29.16
CA ASP A 460 12.83 30.75 -29.87
C ASP A 460 12.30 29.33 -29.66
N GLU A 461 12.38 28.49 -30.68
CA GLU A 461 11.85 27.12 -30.65
C GLU A 461 12.95 26.11 -30.97
N PHE A 462 13.26 25.25 -30.01
CA PHE A 462 14.33 24.26 -30.14
C PHE A 462 13.76 22.86 -30.27
N PRO A 463 13.98 22.15 -31.39
CA PRO A 463 13.53 20.78 -31.52
C PRO A 463 14.34 19.85 -30.60
N PHE A 464 13.69 18.79 -30.12
CA PHE A 464 14.35 17.70 -29.41
C PHE A 464 13.80 16.35 -29.86
N GLN A 465 14.62 15.32 -29.67
CA GLN A 465 14.23 13.92 -29.84
C GLN A 465 14.63 13.14 -28.58
N GLY A 466 13.76 12.24 -28.13
CA GLY A 466 13.99 11.37 -26.98
C GLY A 466 13.61 9.93 -27.28
N VAL A 467 14.29 8.98 -26.63
CA VAL A 467 14.02 7.55 -26.79
C VAL A 467 13.63 6.97 -25.43
N ILE A 468 12.50 6.26 -25.40
CA ILE A 468 12.02 5.51 -24.25
C ILE A 468 12.05 4.03 -24.61
N GLN A 469 12.73 3.23 -23.79
CA GLN A 469 12.67 1.77 -23.88
C GLN A 469 11.41 1.30 -23.16
N ARG A 470 10.60 0.49 -23.85
CA ARG A 470 9.32 0.03 -23.35
C ARG A 470 8.94 -1.30 -24.00
N ASP A 471 8.96 -2.37 -23.23
CA ASP A 471 8.78 -3.74 -23.74
C ASP A 471 7.39 -4.01 -24.36
N ASP A 472 6.38 -3.20 -24.01
CA ASP A 472 5.01 -3.27 -24.55
C ASP A 472 4.78 -2.37 -25.78
N ALA A 473 5.81 -1.68 -26.29
CA ALA A 473 5.75 -0.86 -27.49
C ALA A 473 5.89 -1.70 -28.76
N ASN A 474 4.93 -1.53 -29.68
CA ASN A 474 4.88 -2.19 -30.98
C ASN A 474 4.64 -1.16 -32.09
N GLU A 475 4.91 -1.57 -33.33
CA GLU A 475 4.67 -0.73 -34.49
C GLU A 475 3.17 -0.40 -34.64
N GLY A 476 2.85 0.89 -34.80
CA GLY A 476 1.48 1.39 -34.90
C GLY A 476 0.80 1.75 -33.56
N ASP A 477 1.45 1.52 -32.42
CA ASP A 477 0.95 1.97 -31.13
C ASP A 477 0.94 3.51 -31.03
N VAL A 478 -0.13 4.05 -30.46
CA VAL A 478 -0.24 5.48 -30.16
C VAL A 478 0.16 5.71 -28.72
N PHE A 479 0.99 6.71 -28.46
CA PHE A 479 1.36 7.16 -27.12
C PHE A 479 0.93 8.61 -26.91
N VAL A 480 0.57 8.95 -25.68
CA VAL A 480 0.15 10.29 -25.26
C VAL A 480 1.06 10.81 -24.14
N PRO A 481 1.34 12.11 -24.08
CA PRO A 481 2.13 12.69 -23.01
C PRO A 481 1.43 12.58 -21.64
N ASP A 482 2.22 12.28 -20.61
CA ASP A 482 1.80 12.11 -19.22
C ASP A 482 2.77 12.84 -18.27
N GLY A 483 3.05 14.10 -18.59
CA GLY A 483 3.91 15.00 -17.81
C GLY A 483 5.19 15.39 -18.54
N MET A 484 5.49 16.69 -18.54
CA MET A 484 6.66 17.30 -19.17
C MET A 484 7.17 18.42 -18.28
N GLU A 485 8.44 18.37 -17.92
CA GLU A 485 9.03 19.38 -17.03
C GLU A 485 10.52 19.60 -17.35
N VAL A 486 10.98 20.83 -17.17
CA VAL A 486 12.40 21.16 -17.11
C VAL A 486 12.86 20.85 -15.68
N LEU A 487 13.66 19.81 -15.51
CA LEU A 487 14.13 19.38 -14.18
C LEU A 487 15.20 20.30 -13.62
N ALA A 488 16.12 20.74 -14.48
CA ALA A 488 17.26 21.54 -14.06
C ALA A 488 17.83 22.38 -15.21
N LEU A 489 18.30 23.58 -14.87
CA LEU A 489 19.25 24.36 -15.67
C LEU A 489 20.66 24.02 -15.18
N ILE A 490 21.44 23.34 -16.02
CA ILE A 490 22.82 22.93 -15.71
C ILE A 490 23.75 24.14 -15.86
N SER A 491 23.58 24.91 -16.94
CA SER A 491 24.32 26.14 -17.18
C SER A 491 23.51 27.10 -18.04
N GLY A 492 23.75 28.40 -17.85
CA GLY A 492 23.16 29.47 -18.65
C GLY A 492 24.12 30.66 -18.71
N GLU A 493 24.77 30.85 -19.84
CA GLU A 493 25.88 31.80 -19.99
C GLU A 493 25.70 32.66 -21.24
N LEU A 494 25.82 33.98 -21.04
CA LEU A 494 25.97 34.93 -22.14
C LEU A 494 27.33 34.74 -22.82
N ASN A 495 27.35 34.92 -24.13
CA ASN A 495 28.50 34.62 -24.98
C ASN A 495 28.57 35.57 -26.18
N ASN A 496 29.69 35.46 -26.92
CA ASN A 496 29.96 36.22 -28.14
C ASN A 496 29.88 37.74 -27.91
N TYR A 497 30.71 38.26 -27.00
CA TYR A 497 30.67 39.67 -26.56
C TYR A 497 31.24 40.65 -27.59
N ASN A 498 30.84 41.93 -27.50
CA ASN A 498 31.57 43.01 -28.17
C ASN A 498 32.99 43.18 -27.59
N LYS A 499 33.84 43.97 -28.28
CA LYS A 499 35.24 44.20 -27.88
C LYS A 499 35.41 44.68 -26.43
N ASP A 500 34.44 45.45 -25.93
CA ASP A 500 34.48 46.02 -24.58
C ASP A 500 33.79 45.13 -23.53
N GLY A 501 33.23 43.98 -23.92
CA GLY A 501 32.59 43.01 -23.02
C GLY A 501 31.20 43.44 -22.51
N THR A 502 30.71 44.62 -22.88
CA THR A 502 29.49 45.25 -22.35
C THR A 502 28.19 44.76 -22.99
N LEU A 503 28.27 44.15 -24.16
CA LEU A 503 27.14 43.61 -24.90
C LEU A 503 27.37 42.14 -25.21
N ALA A 504 26.36 41.29 -24.97
CA ALA A 504 26.38 39.90 -25.36
C ALA A 504 25.39 39.64 -26.50
N PHE A 505 25.81 38.81 -27.45
CA PHE A 505 25.04 38.55 -28.68
C PHE A 505 24.44 37.15 -28.69
N GLU A 506 24.80 36.29 -27.75
CA GLU A 506 24.36 34.90 -27.71
C GLU A 506 24.09 34.47 -26.25
N LEU A 507 23.03 33.71 -26.01
CA LEU A 507 22.79 33.01 -24.74
C LEU A 507 22.90 31.51 -24.97
N ARG A 508 23.86 30.86 -24.29
CA ARG A 508 24.03 29.40 -24.29
C ARG A 508 23.46 28.79 -23.04
N GLU A 509 22.66 27.74 -23.19
CA GLU A 509 22.08 27.05 -22.05
C GLU A 509 22.19 25.54 -22.20
N LYS A 510 22.29 24.86 -21.06
CA LYS A 510 22.21 23.41 -20.96
C LYS A 510 21.13 23.03 -19.96
N LEU A 511 20.15 22.26 -20.41
CA LEU A 511 18.95 21.92 -19.64
C LEU A 511 18.78 20.40 -19.55
N ILE A 512 18.20 19.91 -18.45
CA ILE A 512 17.67 18.55 -18.34
C ILE A 512 16.15 18.61 -18.41
N VAL A 513 15.58 17.88 -19.35
CA VAL A 513 14.13 17.83 -19.57
C VAL A 513 13.64 16.41 -19.35
N ASN A 514 12.57 16.27 -18.58
CA ASN A 514 11.91 15.00 -18.32
C ASN A 514 10.58 14.96 -19.09
N ILE A 515 10.41 13.90 -19.88
CA ILE A 515 9.24 13.71 -20.72
C ILE A 515 8.69 12.33 -20.45
N CYS A 516 7.43 12.29 -20.05
CA CYS A 516 6.73 11.07 -19.73
C CYS A 516 5.61 10.81 -20.72
N VAL A 517 5.39 9.55 -21.06
CA VAL A 517 4.33 9.11 -21.97
C VAL A 517 3.59 7.90 -21.40
N LYS A 518 2.36 7.71 -21.86
CA LYS A 518 1.52 6.53 -21.67
C LYS A 518 1.03 6.03 -23.02
N LYS A 519 0.84 4.73 -23.15
CA LYS A 519 0.24 4.13 -24.35
C LYS A 519 -1.25 4.47 -24.40
N GLN A 520 -1.75 4.99 -25.51
CA GLN A 520 -3.17 5.26 -25.70
C GLN A 520 -3.89 3.94 -26.01
N VAL A 521 -4.73 3.49 -25.09
CA VAL A 521 -5.53 2.27 -25.28
C VAL A 521 -6.85 2.68 -25.94
N LEU A 522 -7.05 2.33 -27.21
CA LEU A 522 -8.34 2.51 -27.90
C LEU A 522 -9.36 1.57 -27.25
N MET A 523 -10.34 2.13 -26.55
CA MET A 523 -11.53 1.35 -26.16
C MET A 523 -12.29 1.01 -27.44
N GLN A 524 -12.20 -0.23 -27.91
CA GLN A 524 -13.11 -0.72 -28.94
C GLN A 524 -14.53 -0.71 -28.36
N ALA A 525 -15.41 0.07 -28.98
CA ALA A 525 -16.83 0.03 -28.70
C ALA A 525 -17.33 -1.39 -29.00
N VAL A 526 -17.69 -2.11 -27.94
CA VAL A 526 -18.39 -3.39 -28.07
C VAL A 526 -19.79 -3.05 -28.56
N HIS A 527 -20.07 -3.35 -29.84
CA HIS A 527 -21.42 -3.25 -30.39
C HIS A 527 -22.38 -4.16 -29.59
N PRO A 528 -23.64 -3.71 -29.42
CA PRO A 528 -24.56 -4.20 -28.38
C PRO A 528 -24.92 -5.67 -28.50
#